data_AF-A0A2D4KGZ8-F1
#
_entry.id   AF-A0A2D4KGZ8-F1
#
_cell.length_a   1.000
_cell.length_b   1.000
_cell.length_c   1.000
_cell.angle_alpha   90.00
_cell.angle_beta   90.00
_cell.angle_gamma   90.00
#
_symmetry.space_group_name_H-M   'P 1'
#
loop_
_entity.id
_entity.type
_entity.pdbx_description
1 polymer ?
#
loop_
_entity_poly.entity_id
_entity_poly.type
_entity_poly.pdbx_seq_one_letter_code
_entity_poly.pdbx_strand_id
1 'polypeptide(L)'
;WRTRKDSNITEQHFLTQLQDVGILALTPARVVCGARIASHDDRFLLHLAEKTGGVVVTNDNFREFVDESPTWREIIQRRLLQYTFAGDIFMVPDDPLGRNGPGLHRFLQEETSFRARPTPYSLASGSHLPLGISPFLMQSEGGGQLL
;
A
#
# COMPACT_ATOMS: atom_id res chain seq x y z
N TRP A 1 -9.70 1.47 25.61
CA TRP A 1 -11.04 1.68 25.01
C TRP A 1 -11.31 0.71 23.87
N ARG A 2 -10.31 0.30 23.07
CA ARG A 2 -10.50 -0.67 21.97
C ARG A 2 -11.13 -1.98 22.41
N THR A 3 -10.89 -2.38 23.65
CA THR A 3 -11.46 -3.58 24.29
C THR A 3 -12.51 -3.24 25.35
N ARG A 4 -13.00 -1.99 25.40
CA ARG A 4 -14.04 -1.63 26.36
C ARG A 4 -15.30 -2.43 26.02
N LYS A 5 -15.93 -3.02 27.03
CA LYS A 5 -17.18 -3.75 26.87
C LYS A 5 -18.27 -2.82 26.35
N ASP A 6 -18.87 -3.19 25.22
CA ASP A 6 -19.97 -2.49 24.56
C ASP A 6 -21.10 -3.49 24.33
N SER A 7 -22.32 -3.15 24.71
CA SER A 7 -23.48 -4.04 24.61
C SER A 7 -23.90 -4.31 23.16
N ASN A 8 -23.47 -3.47 22.22
CA ASN A 8 -23.77 -3.64 20.79
C ASN A 8 -22.77 -4.54 20.06
N ILE A 9 -21.70 -4.96 20.74
CA ILE A 9 -20.68 -5.86 20.18
C ILE A 9 -20.98 -7.28 20.66
N THR A 10 -21.28 -8.17 19.71
CA THR A 10 -21.39 -9.61 19.97
C THR A 10 -20.00 -10.24 19.99
N GLU A 11 -19.86 -11.38 20.70
CA GLU A 11 -18.67 -12.24 20.60
C GLU A 11 -17.32 -11.52 20.87
N GLN A 12 -17.32 -10.47 21.70
CA GLN A 12 -16.13 -9.62 21.95
C GLN A 12 -14.91 -10.40 22.46
N HIS A 13 -15.13 -11.57 23.06
CA HIS A 13 -14.08 -12.44 23.56
C HIS A 13 -13.09 -12.88 22.46
N PHE A 14 -13.50 -12.92 21.18
CA PHE A 14 -12.59 -13.22 20.07
C PHE A 14 -11.49 -12.17 19.90
N LEU A 15 -11.70 -10.90 20.28
CA LEU A 15 -10.63 -9.90 20.21
C LEU A 15 -9.45 -10.28 21.12
N THR A 16 -9.74 -10.74 22.33
CA THR A 16 -8.71 -11.22 23.27
C THR A 16 -8.06 -12.50 22.75
N GLN A 17 -8.86 -13.48 22.33
CA GLN A 17 -8.32 -14.75 21.82
C GLN A 17 -7.40 -14.55 20.61
N LEU A 18 -7.79 -13.71 19.64
CA LEU A 18 -6.99 -13.41 18.45
C LEU A 18 -5.73 -12.59 18.78
N GLN A 19 -5.79 -11.73 19.80
CA GLN A 19 -4.63 -10.99 20.27
C GLN A 19 -3.62 -11.91 20.96
N ASP A 20 -4.10 -12.84 21.79
CA ASP A 20 -3.27 -13.79 22.53
C ASP A 20 -2.49 -14.74 21.60
N VAL A 21 -3.09 -15.13 20.46
CA VAL A 21 -2.43 -15.95 19.43
C VAL A 21 -1.64 -15.11 18.41
N GLY A 22 -1.58 -13.79 18.58
CA GLY A 22 -0.76 -12.90 17.75
C GLY A 22 -1.33 -12.59 16.36
N ILE A 23 -2.61 -12.88 16.10
CA ILE A 23 -3.28 -12.57 14.82
C ILE A 23 -3.81 -11.14 14.81
N LEU A 24 -4.35 -10.66 15.94
CA LEU A 24 -4.91 -9.31 16.07
C LEU A 24 -3.92 -8.37 16.77
N ALA A 25 -3.60 -7.26 16.12
CA ALA A 25 -2.91 -6.14 16.75
C ALA A 25 -3.89 -4.97 16.95
N LEU A 26 -4.07 -4.54 18.20
CA LEU A 26 -4.82 -3.32 18.48
C LEU A 26 -3.98 -2.11 18.15
N THR A 27 -4.50 -1.22 17.32
CA THR A 27 -3.84 0.06 17.04
C THR A 27 -3.77 0.91 18.31
N PRO A 28 -2.93 1.97 18.37
CA PRO A 28 -2.77 2.80 19.56
C PRO A 28 -3.93 3.77 19.72
N ALA A 29 -4.46 3.94 20.94
CA ALA A 29 -5.41 4.99 21.26
C ALA A 29 -5.71 5.06 22.77
N ARG A 30 -6.21 6.21 23.22
CA ARG A 30 -6.24 6.58 24.65
C ARG A 30 -7.42 7.50 25.00
N VAL A 31 -7.57 7.76 26.29
CA VAL A 31 -8.47 8.79 26.82
C VAL A 31 -7.62 9.83 27.53
N VAL A 32 -7.83 11.11 27.20
CA VAL A 32 -7.15 12.25 27.83
C VAL A 32 -8.21 13.25 28.25
N CYS A 33 -8.26 13.61 29.54
CA CYS A 33 -9.27 14.54 30.08
C CYS A 33 -10.72 14.16 29.72
N GLY A 34 -11.04 12.87 29.70
CA GLY A 34 -12.36 12.35 29.30
C GLY A 34 -12.60 12.31 27.77
N ALA A 35 -11.78 12.98 26.96
CA ALA A 35 -11.85 12.93 25.51
C ALA A 35 -11.14 11.69 24.96
N ARG A 36 -11.74 11.04 23.96
CA ARG A 36 -11.18 9.88 23.28
C ARG A 36 -10.28 10.35 22.14
N ILE A 37 -9.08 9.78 22.05
CA ILE A 37 -8.13 10.03 20.98
C ILE A 37 -7.76 8.69 20.36
N ALA A 38 -8.15 8.47 19.11
CA ALA A 38 -7.81 7.28 18.36
C ALA A 38 -7.05 7.61 17.08
N SER A 39 -6.02 6.81 16.81
CA SER A 39 -5.33 6.87 15.52
C SER A 39 -6.24 6.35 14.41
N HIS A 40 -6.02 6.84 13.19
CA HIS A 40 -6.72 6.36 11.99
C HIS A 40 -6.21 4.97 11.63
N ASP A 41 -7.07 3.96 11.75
CA ASP A 41 -6.64 2.56 11.62
C ASP A 41 -6.25 2.21 10.17
N ASP A 42 -6.87 2.85 9.16
CA ASP A 42 -6.52 2.66 7.75
C ASP A 42 -5.07 3.02 7.41
N ARG A 43 -4.50 4.04 8.08
CA ARG A 43 -3.09 4.38 7.90
C ARG A 43 -2.16 3.27 8.41
N PHE A 44 -2.56 2.56 9.46
CA PHE A 44 -1.80 1.39 9.93
C PHE A 44 -1.88 0.25 8.91
N LEU A 45 -3.06 0.01 8.32
CA LEU A 45 -3.22 -1.01 7.27
C LEU A 45 -2.35 -0.71 6.05
N LEU A 46 -2.40 0.53 5.53
CA LEU A 46 -1.61 0.95 4.36
C LEU A 46 -0.11 0.90 4.64
N HIS A 47 0.36 1.39 5.78
CA HIS A 47 1.77 1.29 6.15
C HIS A 47 2.24 -0.16 6.35
N LEU A 48 1.40 -1.02 6.92
CA LEU A 48 1.77 -2.42 7.11
C LEU A 48 1.89 -3.11 5.74
N ALA A 49 0.92 -2.93 4.85
CA ALA A 49 0.97 -3.45 3.50
C ALA A 49 2.19 -2.92 2.72
N GLU A 50 2.50 -1.62 2.83
CA GLU A 50 3.70 -1.03 2.24
C GLU A 50 4.99 -1.71 2.73
N LYS A 51 5.12 -1.93 4.04
CA LYS A 51 6.31 -2.54 4.65
C LYS A 51 6.46 -4.02 4.30
N THR A 52 5.37 -4.77 4.23
CA THR A 52 5.41 -6.23 4.07
C THR A 52 5.24 -6.69 2.64
N GLY A 53 4.72 -5.86 1.74
CA GLY A 53 4.29 -6.34 0.43
C GLY A 53 2.97 -7.12 0.44
N GLY A 54 2.25 -7.15 1.58
CA GLY A 54 1.00 -7.93 1.73
C GLY A 54 -0.27 -7.32 1.12
N VAL A 55 -1.35 -8.09 1.09
CA VAL A 55 -2.67 -7.65 0.64
C VAL A 55 -3.47 -7.04 1.81
N VAL A 56 -4.32 -6.05 1.53
CA VAL A 56 -5.30 -5.54 2.50
C VAL A 56 -6.66 -6.14 2.18
N VAL A 57 -7.22 -6.91 3.10
CA VAL A 57 -8.58 -7.46 2.98
C VAL A 57 -9.57 -6.42 3.51
N THR A 58 -10.32 -5.77 2.61
CA THR A 58 -11.25 -4.68 2.94
C THR A 58 -12.25 -4.45 1.80
N ASN A 59 -13.42 -3.93 2.15
CA ASN A 59 -14.40 -3.40 1.19
C ASN A 59 -14.35 -1.87 1.07
N ASP A 60 -13.50 -1.20 1.86
CA ASP A 60 -13.22 0.22 1.69
C ASP A 60 -12.31 0.44 0.47
N ASN A 61 -12.48 1.59 -0.19
CA ASN A 61 -11.66 2.03 -1.31
C ASN A 61 -10.58 3.03 -0.92
N PHE A 62 -10.50 3.48 0.35
CA PHE A 62 -9.45 4.35 0.87
C PHE A 62 -9.23 5.63 0.03
N ARG A 63 -10.31 6.20 -0.53
CA ARG A 63 -10.24 7.26 -1.54
C ARG A 63 -9.47 8.49 -1.08
N GLU A 64 -9.56 8.82 0.21
CA GLU A 64 -8.86 9.94 0.82
C GLU A 64 -7.32 9.80 0.85
N PHE A 65 -6.80 8.57 0.75
CA PHE A 65 -5.37 8.28 0.82
C PHE A 65 -4.71 8.14 -0.57
N VAL A 66 -5.50 8.14 -1.64
CA VAL A 66 -5.03 7.91 -3.03
C VAL A 66 -4.01 8.95 -3.49
N ASP A 67 -4.13 10.18 -3.01
CA ASP A 67 -3.25 11.30 -3.38
C ASP A 67 -2.20 11.62 -2.32
N GLU A 68 -2.23 10.96 -1.15
CA GLU A 68 -1.24 11.17 -0.09
C GLU A 68 0.12 10.55 -0.43
N SER A 69 0.15 9.41 -1.13
CA SER A 69 1.39 8.69 -1.46
C SER A 69 1.26 7.85 -2.75
N PRO A 70 2.26 7.86 -3.64
CA PRO A 70 2.26 6.99 -4.81
C PRO A 70 2.29 5.50 -4.45
N THR A 71 2.94 5.13 -3.34
CA THR A 71 2.96 3.74 -2.87
C THR A 71 1.58 3.32 -2.37
N TRP A 72 0.88 4.20 -1.64
CA TRP A 72 -0.47 3.90 -1.16
C TRP A 72 -1.46 3.82 -2.30
N ARG A 73 -1.33 4.70 -3.31
CA ARG A 73 -2.08 4.60 -4.55
C ARG A 73 -1.92 3.23 -5.21
N GLU A 74 -0.70 2.70 -5.29
CA GLU A 74 -0.44 1.36 -5.84
C GLU A 74 -1.16 0.28 -5.02
N ILE A 75 -1.04 0.32 -3.70
CA ILE A 75 -1.70 -0.63 -2.79
C ILE A 75 -3.21 -0.59 -3.00
N ILE A 76 -3.81 0.60 -3.02
CA ILE A 76 -5.25 0.81 -3.19
C ILE A 76 -5.73 0.28 -4.55
N GLN A 77 -4.93 0.48 -5.61
CA GLN A 77 -5.30 0.07 -6.95
C GLN A 77 -5.10 -1.42 -7.22
N ARG A 78 -4.16 -2.08 -6.54
CA ARG A 78 -3.67 -3.40 -6.97
C ARG A 78 -3.68 -4.47 -5.89
N ARG A 79 -3.90 -4.11 -4.62
CA ARG A 79 -3.67 -5.00 -3.47
C ARG A 79 -4.78 -4.95 -2.43
N LEU A 80 -5.96 -4.43 -2.80
CA LEU A 80 -7.18 -4.57 -2.00
C LEU A 80 -7.91 -5.86 -2.41
N LEU A 81 -8.24 -6.70 -1.43
CA LEU A 81 -9.09 -7.87 -1.61
C LEU A 81 -10.46 -7.59 -0.98
N GLN A 82 -11.45 -7.37 -1.84
CA GLN A 82 -12.85 -7.27 -1.43
C GLN A 82 -13.42 -8.64 -1.10
N TYR A 83 -14.46 -8.66 -0.27
CA TYR A 83 -15.09 -9.88 0.20
C TYR A 83 -16.59 -9.66 0.43
N THR A 84 -17.31 -10.76 0.56
CA THR A 84 -18.71 -10.76 1.00
C THR A 84 -18.95 -11.87 2.01
N PHE A 85 -20.02 -11.72 2.78
CA PHE A 85 -20.54 -12.76 3.66
C PHE A 85 -21.92 -13.21 3.16
N ALA A 86 -22.06 -14.49 2.84
CA ALA A 86 -23.35 -15.12 2.54
C ALA A 86 -23.81 -15.89 3.78
N GLY A 87 -24.50 -15.20 4.70
CA GLY A 87 -24.67 -15.70 6.07
C GLY A 87 -23.32 -15.80 6.77
N ASP A 88 -22.96 -16.98 7.25
CA ASP A 88 -21.69 -17.23 7.96
C ASP A 88 -20.53 -17.62 7.02
N ILE A 89 -20.75 -17.62 5.70
CA ILE A 89 -19.74 -18.02 4.71
C ILE A 89 -18.98 -16.80 4.23
N PHE A 90 -17.70 -16.73 4.58
CA PHE A 90 -16.76 -15.75 4.02
C PHE A 90 -16.39 -16.12 2.58
N MET A 91 -16.60 -15.20 1.64
CA MET A 91 -16.35 -15.41 0.22
C MET A 91 -15.49 -14.27 -0.34
N VAL A 92 -14.54 -14.64 -1.20
CA VAL A 92 -13.68 -13.70 -1.94
C VAL A 92 -13.80 -13.99 -3.44
N PRO A 93 -13.60 -12.99 -4.32
CA PRO A 93 -13.66 -13.18 -5.76
C PRO A 93 -12.46 -13.96 -6.27
N ASP A 94 -12.69 -14.83 -7.26
CA ASP A 94 -11.61 -15.52 -7.99
C ASP A 94 -10.80 -14.54 -8.88
N ASP A 95 -11.35 -13.37 -9.19
CA ASP A 95 -10.76 -12.29 -9.99
C ASP A 95 -10.71 -10.94 -9.23
N PRO A 96 -9.84 -10.77 -8.21
CA PRO A 96 -9.83 -9.57 -7.34
C PRO A 96 -9.67 -8.23 -8.06
N LEU A 97 -9.04 -8.22 -9.23
CA LEU A 97 -8.84 -7.03 -10.08
C LEU A 97 -9.64 -7.10 -11.39
N GLY A 98 -10.68 -7.93 -11.43
CA GLY A 98 -11.55 -8.18 -12.59
C GLY A 98 -10.92 -9.06 -13.67
N ARG A 99 -11.68 -9.28 -14.75
CA ARG A 99 -11.37 -10.21 -15.86
C ARG A 99 -9.95 -10.13 -16.43
N ASN A 100 -9.36 -8.94 -16.48
CA ASN A 100 -8.01 -8.71 -17.04
C ASN A 100 -6.90 -8.76 -15.98
N GLY A 101 -7.27 -8.96 -14.71
CA GLY A 101 -6.36 -9.06 -13.58
C GLY A 101 -5.82 -10.49 -13.35
N PRO A 102 -4.93 -10.66 -12.37
CA PRO A 102 -4.52 -11.98 -11.92
C PRO A 102 -5.69 -12.69 -11.22
N GLY A 103 -5.75 -14.00 -11.37
CA GLY A 103 -6.64 -14.82 -10.53
C GLY A 103 -6.20 -14.78 -9.06
N LEU A 104 -7.12 -15.10 -8.15
CA LEU A 104 -6.95 -15.00 -6.69
C LEU A 104 -5.68 -15.67 -6.18
N HIS A 105 -5.36 -16.88 -6.68
CA HIS A 105 -4.16 -17.60 -6.29
C HIS A 105 -2.88 -16.79 -6.54
N ARG A 106 -2.78 -16.16 -7.72
CA ARG A 106 -1.63 -15.34 -8.08
C ARG A 106 -1.65 -13.99 -7.36
N PHE A 107 -2.84 -13.44 -7.12
CA PHE A 107 -3.02 -12.20 -6.36
C PHE A 107 -2.53 -12.33 -4.91
N LEU A 108 -2.75 -13.49 -4.28
CA LEU A 108 -2.30 -13.79 -2.91
C LEU A 108 -0.87 -14.30 -2.82
N GLN A 109 -0.26 -14.64 -3.95
CA GLN A 109 1.14 -15.05 -3.99
C GLN A 109 2.05 -13.85 -3.86
N GLU A 110 3.14 -14.04 -3.12
CA GLU A 110 4.21 -13.08 -2.98
C GLU A 110 4.91 -12.93 -4.34
N GLU A 111 4.49 -11.96 -5.15
CA GLU A 111 5.30 -11.52 -6.28
C GLU A 111 6.51 -10.78 -5.71
N THR A 112 7.53 -11.55 -5.32
CA THR A 112 8.95 -11.15 -5.24
C THR A 112 9.44 -10.41 -6.52
N SER A 113 8.60 -10.36 -7.56
CA SER A 113 8.88 -9.86 -8.90
C SER A 113 8.45 -8.41 -9.17
N PHE A 114 7.54 -7.80 -8.38
CA PHE A 114 7.22 -6.37 -8.59
C PHE A 114 8.34 -5.44 -8.10
N ARG A 115 9.32 -5.95 -7.32
CA ARG A 115 10.45 -5.16 -6.81
C ARG A 115 11.72 -5.16 -7.67
N ALA A 116 11.80 -5.92 -8.76
CA ALA A 116 12.99 -5.86 -9.62
C ALA A 116 12.72 -6.39 -11.04
N ARG A 117 12.04 -5.60 -11.88
CA ARG A 117 12.52 -5.48 -13.26
C ARG A 117 13.67 -4.47 -13.22
N PRO A 118 14.96 -4.88 -13.28
CA PRO A 118 16.01 -3.92 -13.58
C PRO A 118 15.67 -3.34 -14.95
N THR A 119 15.58 -2.02 -15.00
CA THR A 119 15.57 -1.31 -16.27
C THR A 119 16.85 -1.71 -17.04
N PRO A 120 16.82 -1.83 -18.38
CA PRO A 120 17.98 -2.30 -19.16
C PRO A 120 19.25 -1.44 -19.05
N TYR A 121 19.24 -0.37 -18.25
CA TYR A 121 20.27 0.66 -18.24
C TYR A 121 21.29 0.53 -17.09
N SER A 122 21.18 -0.48 -16.21
CA SER A 122 22.08 -0.60 -15.04
C SER A 122 23.16 -1.70 -15.16
N LEU A 123 23.51 -2.11 -16.38
CA LEU A 123 24.73 -2.89 -16.65
C LEU A 123 25.73 -2.02 -17.39
N ALA A 124 26.33 -1.07 -16.68
CA ALA A 124 27.61 -0.52 -17.09
C ALA A 124 28.39 -0.01 -15.87
N SER A 125 29.65 -0.44 -15.85
CA SER A 125 30.78 0.22 -15.22
C SER A 125 31.17 -0.23 -13.81
N GLY A 126 31.99 -1.29 -13.80
CA GLY A 126 33.22 -1.25 -13.02
C GLY A 126 34.36 -0.72 -13.89
N SER A 127 35.15 0.18 -13.29
CA SER A 127 36.46 0.71 -13.69
C SER A 127 36.55 1.99 -14.57
N HIS A 128 37.00 3.05 -13.88
CA HIS A 128 37.96 4.08 -14.27
C HIS A 128 37.53 5.28 -15.16
N LEU A 129 37.72 6.47 -14.56
CA LEU A 129 37.62 7.88 -15.02
C LEU A 129 38.63 8.23 -16.16
N PRO A 130 38.73 9.47 -16.73
CA PRO A 130 38.08 10.77 -16.41
C PRO A 130 37.64 11.67 -17.61
N LEU A 131 36.97 12.78 -17.27
CA LEU A 131 36.89 14.10 -17.95
C LEU A 131 36.49 14.18 -19.44
N GLY A 132 35.43 14.96 -19.70
CA GLY A 132 35.37 15.77 -20.92
C GLY A 132 34.02 15.83 -21.63
N ILE A 133 33.47 17.05 -21.66
CA ILE A 133 32.67 17.61 -22.76
C ILE A 133 31.22 17.10 -22.84
N SER A 134 30.27 17.93 -22.39
CA SER A 134 28.88 17.88 -22.82
C SER A 134 28.76 18.44 -24.23
N PRO A 135 28.22 17.68 -25.21
CA PRO A 135 27.67 18.26 -26.41
C PRO A 135 26.15 18.39 -26.26
N PHE A 136 25.61 19.44 -26.89
CA PHE A 136 24.17 19.67 -27.12
C PHE A 136 23.44 20.63 -26.16
N LEU A 137 23.92 21.87 -26.13
CA LEU A 137 23.05 23.03 -26.06
C LEU A 137 23.26 23.84 -27.35
N MET A 138 22.37 23.71 -28.32
CA MET A 138 22.32 24.64 -29.43
C MET A 138 20.88 24.87 -29.89
N GLN A 139 20.37 26.04 -29.53
CA GLN A 139 19.29 26.86 -30.10
C GLN A 139 19.00 27.91 -29.02
N SER A 140 18.82 29.20 -29.26
CA SER A 140 18.91 30.09 -30.40
C SER A 140 18.86 31.49 -29.77
N GLU A 141 19.29 32.51 -30.51
CA GLU A 141 18.90 33.94 -30.44
C GLU A 141 20.07 34.92 -30.23
N GLY A 142 20.24 35.81 -31.21
CA GLY A 142 20.47 37.23 -30.93
C GLY A 142 21.86 37.81 -31.24
N GLY A 143 21.96 38.50 -32.38
CA GLY A 143 23.00 39.50 -32.69
C GLY A 143 23.64 39.24 -34.06
N GLY A 144 23.47 40.03 -35.11
CA GLY A 144 23.32 41.49 -35.15
C GLY A 144 24.63 42.11 -35.66
N GLN A 145 24.67 42.36 -36.98
CA GLN A 145 25.41 43.41 -37.70
C GLN A 145 26.96 43.43 -37.68
N LEU A 146 27.62 43.35 -38.85
CA LEU A 146 28.20 44.51 -39.58
C LEU A 146 29.01 44.07 -40.83
N LEU A 147 29.01 44.96 -41.83
CA LEU A 147 29.72 45.01 -43.12
C LEU A 147 29.04 44.30 -44.31
#